data_AF-A0A6A6WW26-F1
#
_entry.id   AF-A0A6A6WW26-F1
#
_cell.length_a   1.000
_cell.length_b   1.000
_cell.length_c   1.000
_cell.angle_alpha   90.00
_cell.angle_beta   90.00
_cell.angle_gamma   90.00
#
_symmetry.space_group_name_H-M   'P 1'
#
loop_
_entity.id
_entity.type
_entity.pdbx_description
1 polymer ?
#
loop_
_entity_poly.entity_id
_entity_poly.type
_entity_poly.pdbx_seq_one_letter_code
_entity_poly.pdbx_strand_id
1 'polypeptide(L)'
;MLSLEKLKDIERPPRHLWTCSERELLCVLFRWYERKPIAFGRIWNSIFGLNLPTRKIQNQFENHLRLYGEKAYPVFGAVFSTPFGGTKYEESRKLIEAEAQALGIQLHRLEAEVISLSGNAAKAKSVNTRRFYKSLVRRAKASMTENTSTRSQVSTSQVAASQVGTSQLLGGFALKTNDYNSLEEFVDVEEAPTPSTETGYLSDVSTTSYHLAFRVWDDDSRTVFKDNYGFVADLFAHRRAPVPQPLSRNDPMFDILANAHLSFQGNTSAFVSVASSLLQVLNYSSKMKQPRLAATAEFIIWGDLPNSAILHTFNISELNHLISTSPPCAKLLNLDLFDGASRTRAISQQLREKGITMTKDTAKAMGKIAKVFGLDGPDVTYLHIDEFVTSLIDGWTIQGCPVNDIHTASHLGMHFALAMECSRSPLNIQQIMGAFIDGIEHGARNINYFAARCPRFERRRTT
;
A
#
# COMPACT_ATOMS: atom_id res chain seq x y z
N MET A 1 -10.60 -7.83 -23.11
CA MET A 1 -9.94 -7.92 -21.78
C MET A 1 -9.90 -6.52 -21.18
N LEU A 2 -10.23 -6.36 -19.90
CA LEU A 2 -9.99 -5.11 -19.18
C LEU A 2 -8.48 -4.94 -19.00
N SER A 3 -7.94 -3.75 -19.18
CA SER A 3 -6.52 -3.49 -18.89
C SER A 3 -6.24 -3.76 -17.41
N LEU A 4 -5.01 -4.16 -17.11
CA LEU A 4 -4.54 -4.45 -15.75
C LEU A 4 -4.73 -3.25 -14.80
N GLU A 5 -4.78 -2.02 -15.35
CA GLU A 5 -5.13 -0.78 -14.64
C GLU A 5 -6.54 -0.82 -14.05
N LYS A 6 -7.52 -1.23 -14.87
CA LYS A 6 -8.91 -1.34 -14.40
C LYS A 6 -9.05 -2.39 -13.31
N LEU A 7 -8.16 -3.39 -13.24
CA LEU A 7 -8.15 -4.38 -12.15
C LEU A 7 -7.48 -3.83 -10.88
N LYS A 8 -6.39 -3.05 -10.98
CA LYS A 8 -5.74 -2.42 -9.82
C LYS A 8 -6.63 -1.39 -9.13
N ASP A 9 -7.35 -0.58 -9.90
CA ASP A 9 -8.33 0.38 -9.35
C ASP A 9 -9.54 -0.31 -8.69
N ILE A 10 -9.84 -1.54 -9.10
CA ILE A 10 -10.88 -2.37 -8.47
C ILE A 10 -10.38 -2.99 -7.17
N GLU A 11 -9.14 -3.51 -7.13
CA GLU A 11 -8.63 -4.18 -5.93
C GLU A 11 -8.27 -3.20 -4.80
N ARG A 12 -7.66 -2.04 -5.12
CA ARG A 12 -7.26 -1.03 -4.14
C ARG A 12 -7.30 0.37 -4.76
N PRO A 13 -8.49 0.98 -4.94
CA PRO A 13 -8.56 2.35 -5.44
C PRO A 13 -7.72 3.26 -4.53
N PRO A 14 -6.93 4.19 -5.10
CA PRO A 14 -6.11 5.09 -4.32
C PRO A 14 -6.95 5.77 -3.25
N ARG A 15 -6.37 5.94 -2.06
CA ARG A 15 -7.07 6.64 -0.97
C ARG A 15 -7.34 8.07 -1.43
N HIS A 16 -8.61 8.45 -1.42
CA HIS A 16 -9.01 9.84 -1.68
C HIS A 16 -8.42 10.74 -0.60
N LEU A 17 -7.69 11.78 -1.02
CA LEU A 17 -7.12 12.79 -0.14
C LEU A 17 -8.10 13.95 -0.08
N TRP A 18 -8.66 14.23 1.09
CA TRP A 18 -9.69 15.27 1.17
C TRP A 18 -9.06 16.65 1.18
N THR A 19 -9.65 17.57 0.43
CA THR A 19 -9.21 18.96 0.44
C THR A 19 -9.96 19.78 1.49
N CYS A 20 -9.46 20.98 1.81
CA CYS A 20 -10.15 21.90 2.72
C CYS A 20 -11.52 22.33 2.17
N SER A 21 -11.63 22.61 0.86
CA SER A 21 -12.88 22.99 0.20
C SER A 21 -13.89 21.85 0.17
N GLU A 22 -13.43 20.62 -0.07
CA GLU A 22 -14.25 19.41 -0.01
C GLU A 22 -14.92 19.21 1.36
N ARG A 23 -14.15 19.39 2.43
CA ARG A 23 -14.64 19.27 3.80
C ARG A 23 -15.56 20.41 4.19
N GLU A 24 -15.22 21.63 3.79
CA GLU A 24 -16.04 22.81 4.04
C GLU A 24 -17.42 22.65 3.39
N LEU A 25 -17.47 22.29 2.10
CA LEU A 25 -18.73 22.05 1.39
C LEU A 25 -19.55 20.95 2.05
N LEU A 26 -18.89 19.87 2.48
CA LEU A 26 -19.54 18.79 3.22
C LEU A 26 -20.14 19.29 4.55
N CYS A 27 -19.47 20.17 5.27
CA CYS A 27 -20.04 20.80 6.47
C CYS A 27 -21.27 21.64 6.14
N VAL A 28 -21.21 22.42 5.05
CA VAL A 28 -22.32 23.27 4.62
C VAL A 28 -23.55 22.41 4.28
N LEU A 29 -23.36 21.31 3.55
CA LEU A 29 -24.43 20.34 3.24
C LEU A 29 -25.12 19.84 4.51
N PHE A 30 -24.35 19.34 5.48
CA PHE A 30 -24.90 18.73 6.69
C PHE A 30 -25.44 19.72 7.72
N ARG A 31 -25.03 20.99 7.67
CA ARG A 31 -25.48 22.02 8.61
C ARG A 31 -26.77 22.71 8.16
N TRP A 32 -26.91 23.05 6.88
CA TRP A 32 -28.03 23.88 6.39
C TRP A 32 -29.15 23.10 5.70
N TYR A 33 -28.98 21.81 5.40
CA TYR A 33 -29.99 21.03 4.67
C TYR A 33 -30.44 19.81 5.44
N GLU A 34 -31.67 19.36 5.15
CA GLU A 34 -32.22 18.12 5.66
C GLU A 34 -31.28 16.93 5.34
N ARG A 35 -30.97 16.12 6.34
CA ARG A 35 -29.96 15.05 6.24
C ARG A 35 -30.43 13.94 5.31
N LYS A 36 -29.97 13.98 4.06
CA LYS A 36 -30.18 12.95 3.05
C LYS A 36 -28.83 12.45 2.54
N PRO A 37 -28.17 11.49 3.22
CA PRO A 37 -26.78 11.08 2.89
C PRO A 37 -26.59 10.68 1.42
N ILE A 38 -27.56 9.98 0.84
CA ILE A 38 -27.52 9.57 -0.57
C ILE A 38 -27.52 10.80 -1.50
N ALA A 39 -28.40 11.77 -1.23
CA ALA A 39 -28.45 13.02 -1.98
C ALA A 39 -27.17 13.84 -1.84
N PHE A 40 -26.66 13.98 -0.60
CA PHE A 40 -25.41 14.69 -0.32
C PHE A 40 -24.22 14.07 -1.05
N GLY A 41 -24.13 12.73 -1.04
CA GLY A 41 -23.07 12.03 -1.75
C GLY A 41 -23.11 12.29 -3.26
N ARG A 42 -24.29 12.32 -3.87
CA ARG A 42 -24.46 12.62 -5.30
C ARG A 42 -24.08 14.06 -5.64
N ILE A 43 -24.58 15.03 -4.88
CA ILE A 43 -24.31 16.45 -5.08
C ILE A 43 -22.82 16.74 -4.90
N TRP A 44 -22.24 16.25 -3.80
CA TRP A 44 -20.82 16.45 -3.50
C TRP A 44 -19.91 15.85 -4.57
N ASN A 45 -20.20 14.61 -5.02
CA ASN A 45 -19.44 13.97 -6.09
C ASN A 45 -19.52 14.76 -7.41
N SER A 46 -20.69 15.29 -7.73
CA SER A 46 -20.89 16.09 -8.95
C SER A 46 -20.08 17.39 -8.92
N ILE A 47 -20.11 18.12 -7.80
CA ILE A 47 -19.37 19.38 -7.63
C ILE A 47 -17.85 19.20 -7.79
N PHE A 48 -17.29 18.09 -7.29
CA PHE A 48 -15.85 17.83 -7.35
C PHE A 48 -15.42 16.95 -8.53
N GLY A 49 -16.34 16.49 -9.38
CA GLY A 49 -16.02 15.57 -10.47
C GLY A 49 -15.49 14.21 -9.98
N LEU A 50 -15.95 13.76 -8.81
CA LEU A 50 -15.52 12.52 -8.17
C LEU A 50 -16.63 11.46 -8.22
N ASN A 51 -16.27 10.20 -7.95
CA ASN A 51 -17.22 9.11 -7.85
C ASN A 51 -16.96 8.27 -6.59
N LEU A 52 -16.95 8.94 -5.44
CA LEU A 52 -16.74 8.26 -4.16
C LEU A 52 -18.02 7.56 -3.70
N PRO A 53 -17.93 6.35 -3.12
CA PRO A 53 -19.08 5.73 -2.47
C PRO A 53 -19.66 6.64 -1.39
N THR A 54 -20.99 6.81 -1.36
CA THR A 54 -21.71 7.65 -0.38
C THR A 54 -21.27 7.38 1.05
N ARG A 55 -21.03 6.10 1.40
CA ARG A 55 -20.55 5.70 2.72
C ARG A 55 -19.21 6.33 3.09
N LYS A 56 -18.28 6.51 2.13
CA LYS A 56 -17.00 7.19 2.39
C LYS A 56 -17.22 8.67 2.72
N ILE A 57 -18.07 9.35 1.96
CA ILE A 57 -18.43 10.76 2.18
C ILE A 57 -19.13 10.95 3.53
N GLN A 58 -20.09 10.09 3.84
CA GLN A 58 -20.79 10.12 5.12
C GLN A 58 -19.84 9.86 6.29
N ASN A 59 -18.99 8.82 6.19
CA ASN A 59 -18.01 8.52 7.22
C ASN A 59 -17.04 9.68 7.45
N GLN A 60 -16.68 10.43 6.40
CA GLN A 60 -15.84 11.61 6.53
C GLN A 60 -16.52 12.66 7.40
N PHE A 61 -17.80 12.97 7.14
CA PHE A 61 -18.52 13.92 7.98
C PHE A 61 -18.72 13.42 9.42
N GLU A 62 -19.18 12.18 9.58
CA GLU A 62 -19.51 11.61 10.87
C GLU A 62 -18.28 11.42 11.76
N ASN A 63 -17.17 10.90 11.22
CA ASN A 63 -15.95 10.75 11.99
C ASN A 63 -15.34 12.11 12.31
N HIS A 64 -15.23 13.02 11.35
CA HIS A 64 -14.46 14.25 11.56
C HIS A 64 -15.19 15.25 12.45
N LEU A 65 -16.49 15.46 12.25
CA LEU A 65 -17.26 16.39 13.09
C LEU A 65 -17.75 15.75 14.39
N ARG A 66 -18.44 14.60 14.29
CA ARG A 66 -19.16 14.03 15.43
C ARG A 66 -18.21 13.37 16.43
N LEU A 67 -17.19 12.69 15.91
CA LEU A 67 -16.20 12.02 16.75
C LEU A 67 -15.11 13.00 17.17
N TYR A 68 -14.37 13.60 16.25
CA TYR A 68 -13.17 14.37 16.60
C TYR A 68 -13.44 15.86 16.91
N GLY A 69 -14.36 16.50 16.20
CA GLY A 69 -14.80 17.88 16.48
C GLY A 69 -13.82 18.97 16.03
N GLU A 70 -14.20 20.21 16.32
CA GLU A 70 -13.56 21.44 15.79
C GLU A 70 -12.07 21.58 16.09
N LYS A 71 -11.61 21.08 17.24
CA LYS A 71 -10.20 21.19 17.66
C LYS A 71 -9.28 20.34 16.81
N ALA A 72 -9.78 19.22 16.31
CA ALA A 72 -9.05 18.32 15.42
C ALA A 72 -9.13 18.78 13.96
N TYR A 73 -10.25 19.39 13.57
CA TYR A 73 -10.48 19.86 12.21
C TYR A 73 -11.04 21.29 12.21
N PRO A 74 -10.16 22.32 12.17
CA PRO A 74 -10.57 23.72 12.31
C PRO A 74 -11.53 24.23 11.24
N VAL A 75 -11.47 23.68 10.01
CA VAL A 75 -12.43 23.99 8.93
C VAL A 75 -13.87 23.79 9.40
N PHE A 76 -14.13 22.71 10.16
CA PHE A 76 -15.46 22.44 10.68
C PHE A 76 -15.83 23.49 11.73
N GLY A 77 -14.91 23.80 12.66
CA GLY A 77 -15.11 24.86 13.64
C GLY A 77 -15.44 26.20 13.00
N ALA A 78 -14.74 26.57 11.93
CA ALA A 78 -14.98 27.80 11.18
C ALA A 78 -16.37 27.86 10.54
N VAL A 79 -16.86 26.73 10.02
CA VAL A 79 -18.22 26.62 9.48
C VAL A 79 -19.24 26.79 10.59
N PHE A 80 -19.16 26.00 11.66
CA PHE A 80 -20.14 25.98 12.75
C PHE A 80 -20.12 27.23 13.66
N SER A 81 -19.00 27.96 13.71
CA SER A 81 -18.92 29.24 14.44
C SER A 81 -19.61 30.39 13.72
N THR A 82 -19.94 30.22 12.43
CA THR A 82 -20.67 31.24 11.68
C THR A 82 -22.14 31.23 12.08
N PRO A 83 -22.80 32.38 12.30
CA PRO A 83 -24.24 32.41 12.58
C PRO A 83 -25.05 31.67 11.51
N PHE A 84 -26.08 30.91 11.91
CA PHE A 84 -26.86 30.08 11.00
C PHE A 84 -27.53 30.90 9.87
N GLY A 85 -27.95 32.13 10.15
CA GLY A 85 -28.47 33.09 9.16
C GLY A 85 -27.39 33.92 8.43
N GLY A 86 -26.11 33.62 8.64
CA GLY A 86 -25.00 34.38 8.07
C GLY A 86 -24.81 34.17 6.56
N THR A 87 -24.18 35.16 5.91
CA THR A 87 -23.92 35.19 4.46
C THR A 87 -22.56 34.61 4.06
N LYS A 88 -21.68 34.26 5.02
CA LYS A 88 -20.32 33.79 4.73
C LYS A 88 -20.26 32.58 3.78
N TYR A 89 -21.23 31.67 3.89
CA TYR A 89 -21.33 30.46 3.07
C TYR A 89 -22.47 30.53 2.03
N GLU A 90 -22.92 31.74 1.67
CA GLU A 90 -24.00 31.93 0.69
C GLU A 90 -23.61 31.36 -0.68
N GLU A 91 -22.38 31.60 -1.14
CA GLU A 91 -21.90 31.09 -2.43
C GLU A 91 -21.82 29.56 -2.46
N SER A 92 -21.32 28.94 -1.39
CA SER A 92 -21.34 27.48 -1.25
C SER A 92 -22.77 26.92 -1.25
N ARG A 93 -23.72 27.61 -0.62
CA ARG A 93 -25.14 27.21 -0.62
C ARG A 93 -25.75 27.31 -2.01
N LYS A 94 -25.54 28.42 -2.73
CA LYS A 94 -26.00 28.58 -4.12
C LYS A 94 -25.43 27.49 -5.03
N LEU A 95 -24.14 27.16 -4.89
CA LEU A 95 -23.50 26.09 -5.64
C LEU A 95 -24.17 24.73 -5.37
N ILE A 96 -24.45 24.41 -4.11
CA ILE A 96 -25.15 23.19 -3.71
C ILE A 96 -26.57 23.14 -4.30
N GLU A 97 -27.32 24.25 -4.22
CA GLU A 97 -28.70 24.33 -4.70
C GLU A 97 -28.77 24.22 -6.24
N ALA A 98 -27.86 24.89 -6.96
CA ALA A 98 -27.74 24.80 -8.41
C ALA A 98 -27.41 23.36 -8.85
N GLU A 99 -26.47 22.70 -8.17
CA GLU A 99 -26.10 21.32 -8.51
C GLU A 99 -27.22 20.34 -8.17
N ALA A 100 -27.90 20.52 -7.04
CA ALA A 100 -29.06 19.71 -6.67
C ALA A 100 -30.18 19.83 -7.71
N GLN A 101 -30.44 21.05 -8.19
CA GLN A 101 -31.39 21.30 -9.27
C GLN A 101 -30.98 20.60 -10.58
N ALA A 102 -29.70 20.69 -10.97
CA ALA A 102 -29.17 20.02 -12.15
C ALA A 102 -29.32 18.49 -12.08
N LEU A 103 -29.20 17.91 -10.89
CA LEU A 103 -29.36 16.47 -10.64
C LEU A 103 -30.82 16.03 -10.43
N GLY A 104 -31.79 16.96 -10.42
CA GLY A 104 -33.19 16.69 -10.10
C GLY A 104 -33.41 16.24 -8.64
N ILE A 105 -32.56 16.67 -7.72
CA ILE A 105 -32.60 16.33 -6.30
C ILE A 105 -33.30 17.46 -5.53
N GLN A 106 -34.39 17.12 -4.84
CA GLN A 106 -35.07 18.07 -3.97
C GLN A 106 -34.32 18.21 -2.64
N LEU A 107 -33.68 19.37 -2.43
CA LEU A 107 -33.09 19.77 -1.16
C LEU A 107 -34.05 20.68 -0.39
N HIS A 108 -34.15 20.45 0.91
CA HIS A 108 -34.87 21.33 1.82
C HIS A 108 -33.87 22.00 2.77
N ARG A 109 -33.86 23.32 2.77
CA ARG A 109 -33.08 24.11 3.72
C ARG A 109 -33.74 24.04 5.10
N LEU A 110 -32.93 23.89 6.13
CA LEU A 110 -33.39 23.90 7.51
C LEU A 110 -33.72 25.34 7.95
N GLU A 111 -34.83 25.51 8.66
CA GLU A 111 -35.27 26.80 9.21
C GLU A 111 -34.50 27.18 10.47
N ALA A 112 -34.01 26.18 11.22
CA ALA A 112 -33.26 26.35 12.46
C ALA A 112 -32.07 25.39 12.53
N GLU A 113 -31.06 25.77 13.32
CA GLU A 113 -29.85 24.97 13.49
C GLU A 113 -30.12 23.69 14.29
N VAL A 114 -29.77 22.55 13.72
CA VAL A 114 -29.80 21.25 14.41
C VAL A 114 -28.47 21.04 15.12
N ILE A 115 -28.49 21.10 16.45
CA ILE A 115 -27.31 20.90 17.30
C ILE A 115 -26.70 19.52 17.01
N SER A 116 -25.50 19.52 16.47
CA SER A 116 -24.73 18.30 16.22
C SER A 116 -23.73 18.09 17.35
N LEU A 117 -23.84 16.97 18.07
CA LEU A 117 -22.87 16.61 19.11
C LEU A 117 -21.49 16.43 18.46
N SER A 118 -20.50 17.24 18.85
CA SER A 118 -19.13 17.19 18.34
C SER A 118 -18.12 16.87 19.45
N GLY A 119 -16.97 16.32 19.08
CA GLY A 119 -15.83 16.15 19.99
C GLY A 119 -15.92 15.02 21.01
N ASN A 120 -16.75 14.00 20.75
CA ASN A 120 -16.89 12.85 21.65
C ASN A 120 -15.57 12.06 21.83
N ALA A 121 -14.65 12.12 20.86
CA ALA A 121 -13.35 11.45 20.90
C ALA A 121 -12.49 11.87 22.09
N ALA A 122 -12.61 13.14 22.52
CA ALA A 122 -11.88 13.65 23.67
C ALA A 122 -12.23 12.90 24.96
N LYS A 123 -13.50 12.46 25.08
CA LYS A 123 -14.08 11.76 26.23
C LYS A 123 -14.35 10.28 25.95
N ALA A 124 -13.93 9.75 24.80
CA ALA A 124 -14.20 8.37 24.42
C ALA A 124 -13.60 7.39 25.44
N LYS A 125 -14.29 6.28 25.74
CA LYS A 125 -13.80 5.25 26.68
C LYS A 125 -12.48 4.62 26.21
N SER A 126 -12.30 4.46 24.90
CA SER A 126 -11.09 3.92 24.28
C SER A 126 -9.89 4.85 24.45
N VAL A 127 -8.81 4.33 25.06
CA VAL A 127 -7.53 5.04 25.18
C VAL A 127 -6.97 5.40 23.80
N ASN A 128 -7.12 4.51 22.82
CA ASN A 128 -6.60 4.70 21.48
C ASN A 128 -7.30 5.86 20.77
N THR A 129 -8.63 5.94 20.86
CA THR A 129 -9.41 7.05 20.30
C THR A 129 -9.00 8.39 20.91
N ARG A 130 -8.74 8.44 22.23
CA ARG A 130 -8.26 9.65 22.89
C ARG A 130 -6.84 10.04 22.46
N ARG A 131 -5.92 9.08 22.33
CA ARG A 131 -4.55 9.32 21.84
C ARG A 131 -4.57 9.87 20.42
N PHE A 132 -5.33 9.22 19.54
CA PHE A 132 -5.48 9.65 18.15
C PHE A 132 -6.06 11.07 18.04
N TYR A 133 -7.13 11.36 18.79
CA TYR A 133 -7.69 12.71 18.88
C TYR A 133 -6.65 13.75 19.32
N LYS A 134 -5.85 13.47 20.36
CA LYS A 134 -4.79 14.38 20.81
C LYS A 134 -3.75 14.63 19.71
N SER A 135 -3.42 13.60 18.94
CA SER A 135 -2.49 13.72 17.79
C SER A 135 -3.05 14.64 16.72
N LEU A 136 -4.32 14.47 16.34
CA LEU A 136 -5.01 15.34 15.38
C LEU A 136 -5.06 16.81 15.84
N VAL A 137 -5.44 17.05 17.10
CA VAL A 137 -5.47 18.42 17.66
C VAL A 137 -4.08 19.06 17.65
N ARG A 138 -3.04 18.29 17.95
CA ARG A 138 -1.66 18.78 17.91
C ARG A 138 -1.23 19.17 16.49
N ARG A 139 -1.60 18.36 15.49
CA ARG A 139 -1.35 18.66 14.06
C ARG A 139 -2.08 19.94 13.63
N ALA A 140 -3.37 20.04 13.92
CA ALA A 140 -4.16 21.22 13.59
C ALA A 140 -3.60 22.51 14.20
N LYS A 141 -3.05 22.43 15.42
CA LYS A 141 -2.34 23.57 16.05
C LYS A 141 -1.04 23.91 15.32
N ALA A 142 -0.25 22.92 14.91
CA ALA A 142 1.00 23.14 14.20
C ALA A 142 0.76 23.85 12.85
N SER A 143 -0.20 23.37 12.06
CA SER A 143 -0.54 23.97 10.76
C SER A 143 -1.07 25.41 10.89
N MET A 144 -1.78 25.72 11.98
CA MET A 144 -2.21 27.09 12.27
C MET A 144 -1.05 28.01 12.63
N THR A 145 -0.10 27.53 13.42
CA THR A 145 1.10 28.30 13.79
C THR A 145 1.99 28.56 12.57
N GLU A 146 2.18 27.56 11.71
CA GLU A 146 2.96 27.72 10.48
C GLU A 146 2.36 28.78 9.56
N ASN A 147 1.05 28.71 9.27
CA ASN A 147 0.36 29.71 8.45
C ASN A 147 0.41 31.13 9.04
N THR A 148 0.46 31.25 10.36
CA THR A 148 0.59 32.56 11.03
C THR A 148 2.00 33.12 10.84
N SER A 149 3.03 32.28 10.97
CA SER A 149 4.44 32.66 10.77
C SER A 149 4.74 33.04 9.32
N THR A 150 4.21 32.30 8.34
CA THR A 150 4.41 32.65 6.91
C THR A 150 3.74 33.98 6.56
N ARG A 151 2.57 34.27 7.14
CA ARG A 151 1.85 35.53 6.88
C ARG A 151 2.54 36.74 7.52
N SER A 152 3.21 36.57 8.66
CA SER A 152 3.99 37.63 9.29
C SER A 152 5.31 37.95 8.57
N GLN A 153 5.92 36.99 7.86
CA GLN A 153 7.15 37.26 7.09
C GLN A 153 6.90 37.97 5.75
N VAL A 154 5.71 37.86 5.17
CA VAL A 154 5.37 38.57 3.91
C VAL A 154 5.13 40.07 4.13
N SER A 155 4.94 40.53 5.38
CA SER A 155 4.76 41.94 5.70
C SER A 155 6.06 42.67 6.10
N THR A 156 7.22 42.01 6.07
CA THR A 156 8.50 42.66 6.43
C THR A 156 9.62 42.18 5.50
N SER A 157 9.58 42.68 4.27
CA SER A 157 10.73 42.61 3.34
C SER A 157 10.76 43.86 2.48
N GLN A 158 11.10 44.97 3.11
CA GLN A 158 11.94 46.00 2.48
C GLN A 158 13.06 46.36 3.45
N VAL A 159 14.28 46.30 2.91
CA VAL A 159 15.58 46.76 3.45
C VAL A 159 16.22 45.92 4.56
N ALA A 160 17.14 45.03 4.18
CA ALA A 160 18.58 45.17 4.48
C ALA A 160 19.33 43.87 4.18
N ALA A 161 20.44 44.02 3.48
CA ALA A 161 21.36 42.96 3.10
C ALA A 161 22.33 42.58 4.22
N SER A 162 22.93 41.40 4.04
CA SER A 162 24.21 40.94 4.58
C SER A 162 24.22 40.46 6.03
N GLN A 163 24.34 39.14 6.23
CA GLN A 163 25.58 38.56 6.78
C GLN A 163 25.58 37.02 6.73
N VAL A 164 26.73 36.51 6.32
CA VAL A 164 27.13 35.11 6.26
C VAL A 164 27.45 34.63 7.68
N GLY A 165 26.90 33.49 8.08
CA GLY A 165 27.19 32.84 9.36
C GLY A 165 27.10 31.32 9.23
N THR A 166 28.24 30.68 9.10
CA THR A 166 28.47 29.23 9.16
C THR A 166 28.25 28.70 10.58
N SER A 167 27.62 27.53 10.72
CA SER A 167 27.78 26.69 11.92
C SER A 167 27.49 25.22 11.58
N GLN A 168 28.57 24.44 11.58
CA GLN A 168 28.60 22.98 11.73
C GLN A 168 28.36 22.58 13.20
N LEU A 169 27.84 21.37 13.43
CA LEU A 169 28.22 20.37 14.46
C LEU A 169 27.09 19.30 14.51
N LEU A 170 27.29 18.01 14.21
CA LEU A 170 28.14 16.93 14.77
C LEU A 170 27.56 16.27 16.05
N GLY A 171 27.05 15.05 15.87
CA GLY A 171 27.28 13.87 16.73
C GLY A 171 26.68 13.79 18.15
N GLY A 172 25.86 12.76 18.40
CA GLY A 172 25.57 12.29 19.76
C GLY A 172 24.33 11.40 19.85
N PHE A 173 24.50 10.07 19.78
CA PHE A 173 23.45 9.09 20.03
C PHE A 173 23.62 8.48 21.44
N ALA A 174 22.51 8.35 22.16
CA ALA A 174 22.37 7.48 23.32
C ALA A 174 21.15 6.57 23.10
N LEU A 175 21.36 5.25 23.11
CA LEU A 175 20.31 4.25 23.03
C LEU A 175 19.80 3.94 24.46
N LYS A 176 18.49 4.10 24.67
CA LYS A 176 17.76 3.36 25.70
C LYS A 176 16.59 2.67 25.03
N THR A 177 16.61 1.35 25.04
CA THR A 177 15.49 0.47 24.68
C THR A 177 14.48 0.51 25.81
N ASN A 178 13.26 0.96 25.51
CA ASN A 178 12.10 0.60 26.32
C ASN A 178 11.04 0.00 25.40
N ASP A 179 10.68 -1.20 25.82
CA ASP A 179 9.66 -2.11 25.33
C ASP A 179 8.26 -1.48 25.37
N TYR A 180 7.28 -2.19 24.78
CA TYR A 180 5.82 -2.05 24.84
C TYR A 180 5.06 -1.61 23.56
N ASN A 181 4.33 -2.61 23.03
CA ASN A 181 2.99 -2.59 22.42
C ASN A 181 2.78 -1.72 21.17
N SER A 182 3.06 -2.32 20.01
CA SER A 182 2.57 -1.88 18.69
C SER A 182 1.12 -2.33 18.48
N LEU A 183 0.17 -1.40 18.64
CA LEU A 183 -1.24 -1.58 18.26
C LEU A 183 -1.64 -0.45 17.30
N GLU A 184 -2.25 -0.88 16.20
CA GLU A 184 -2.55 -0.15 14.97
C GLU A 184 -3.16 1.26 15.20
N GLU A 185 -2.43 2.29 14.74
CA GLU A 185 -2.90 3.66 14.65
C GLU A 185 -3.52 3.88 13.25
N PHE A 186 -4.82 4.21 13.19
CA PHE A 186 -5.50 4.61 11.96
C PHE A 186 -5.03 6.01 11.56
N VAL A 187 -4.04 6.13 10.69
CA VAL A 187 -3.53 7.43 10.25
C VAL A 187 -4.35 7.94 9.05
N ASP A 188 -5.06 9.04 9.28
CA ASP A 188 -5.61 9.94 8.25
C ASP A 188 -4.52 10.94 7.83
N VAL A 189 -4.11 10.90 6.56
CA VAL A 189 -2.96 11.66 6.04
C VAL A 189 -3.49 12.81 5.19
N GLU A 190 -3.26 14.02 5.68
CA GLU A 190 -3.77 15.26 5.12
C GLU A 190 -2.71 16.32 5.28
N GLU A 191 -1.90 16.48 4.24
CA GLU A 191 -1.15 17.70 3.95
C GLU A 191 -0.78 17.62 2.46
N ALA A 192 -1.37 18.49 1.64
CA ALA A 192 -0.99 18.64 0.24
C ALA A 192 0.32 19.45 0.19
N PRO A 193 1.30 19.08 -0.65
CA PRO A 193 2.37 20.00 -0.98
C PRO A 193 1.77 21.23 -1.66
N THR A 194 2.17 22.42 -1.23
CA THR A 194 1.90 23.67 -1.92
C THR A 194 2.37 23.55 -3.36
N PRO A 195 1.55 23.88 -4.39
CA PRO A 195 1.99 23.79 -5.76
C PRO A 195 3.04 24.88 -6.03
N SER A 196 4.31 24.50 -5.99
CA SER A 196 5.37 25.24 -6.66
C SER A 196 5.18 25.03 -8.16
N THR A 197 4.91 26.12 -8.85
CA THR A 197 4.77 26.24 -10.30
C THR A 197 6.07 25.84 -11.00
N GLU A 198 6.31 24.54 -11.19
CA GLU A 198 7.27 24.04 -12.18
C GLU A 198 6.63 22.88 -12.94
N THR A 199 6.31 23.18 -14.20
CA THR A 199 5.87 22.26 -15.24
C THR A 199 6.99 21.27 -15.56
N GLY A 200 7.00 20.13 -14.89
CA GLY A 200 7.81 18.96 -15.24
C GLY A 200 6.94 17.72 -15.16
N TYR A 201 6.56 17.19 -16.32
CA TYR A 201 5.76 15.97 -16.48
C TYR A 201 6.38 14.82 -15.68
N LEU A 202 5.70 14.39 -14.60
CA LEU A 202 5.96 13.08 -14.00
C LEU A 202 5.43 12.05 -14.98
N SER A 203 6.34 11.49 -15.77
CA SER A 203 6.08 10.44 -16.74
C SER A 203 5.29 9.29 -16.12
N ASP A 204 4.31 8.83 -16.89
CA ASP A 204 3.52 7.62 -16.70
C ASP A 204 4.33 6.53 -16.01
N VAL A 205 3.85 6.06 -14.85
CA VAL A 205 4.33 4.80 -14.27
C VAL A 205 3.82 3.71 -15.21
N SER A 206 4.65 3.39 -16.21
CA SER A 206 4.46 2.30 -17.16
C SER A 206 3.82 1.10 -16.45
N THR A 207 2.70 0.66 -16.99
CA THR A 207 1.93 -0.49 -16.55
C THR A 207 2.79 -1.74 -16.64
N THR A 208 3.56 -2.04 -15.59
CA THR A 208 4.35 -3.28 -15.56
C THR A 208 3.37 -4.46 -15.50
N SER A 209 3.30 -5.19 -16.62
CA SER A 209 2.82 -6.57 -16.60
C SER A 209 3.76 -7.33 -15.68
N TYR A 210 3.22 -8.02 -14.68
CA TYR A 210 4.04 -8.89 -13.87
C TYR A 210 4.33 -10.16 -14.66
N HIS A 211 5.57 -10.62 -14.57
CA HIS A 211 6.10 -11.84 -15.17
C HIS A 211 6.39 -12.92 -14.12
N LEU A 212 6.30 -12.57 -12.84
CA LEU A 212 6.55 -13.42 -11.69
C LEU A 212 5.47 -13.25 -10.60
N ALA A 213 5.01 -14.38 -10.11
CA ALA A 213 4.06 -14.61 -9.05
C ALA A 213 4.50 -15.88 -8.30
N PHE A 214 3.97 -16.05 -7.10
CA PHE A 214 4.35 -17.11 -6.19
C PHE A 214 3.11 -17.85 -5.71
N ARG A 215 3.21 -19.16 -5.56
CA ARG A 215 2.17 -20.01 -4.99
C ARG A 215 2.75 -20.80 -3.84
N VAL A 216 1.99 -20.91 -2.76
CA VAL A 216 2.24 -21.89 -1.69
C VAL A 216 1.06 -22.84 -1.60
N TRP A 217 1.34 -24.12 -1.39
CA TRP A 217 0.32 -25.14 -1.15
C TRP A 217 0.86 -26.28 -0.28
N ASP A 218 -0.05 -26.96 0.40
CA ASP A 218 0.15 -28.23 1.09
C ASP A 218 -0.97 -29.21 0.69
N ASP A 219 -1.09 -30.34 1.37
CA ASP A 219 -2.13 -31.33 1.07
C ASP A 219 -3.53 -30.90 1.54
N ASP A 220 -3.63 -29.90 2.43
CA ASP A 220 -4.89 -29.31 2.89
C ASP A 220 -5.38 -28.19 1.94
N SER A 221 -4.61 -27.89 0.89
CA SER A 221 -4.93 -26.84 -0.07
C SER A 221 -6.02 -27.29 -1.06
N ARG A 222 -6.95 -26.39 -1.41
CA ARG A 222 -8.08 -26.67 -2.34
C ARG A 222 -7.66 -26.71 -3.82
N THR A 223 -6.53 -27.32 -4.10
CA THR A 223 -5.97 -27.54 -5.43
C THR A 223 -5.15 -28.80 -5.43
N VAL A 224 -5.17 -29.54 -6.53
CA VAL A 224 -4.34 -30.72 -6.72
C VAL A 224 -3.19 -30.37 -7.65
N PHE A 225 -1.95 -30.62 -7.20
CA PHE A 225 -0.77 -30.52 -8.05
C PHE A 225 -0.48 -31.88 -8.69
N LYS A 226 -0.21 -31.90 -9.99
CA LYS A 226 0.22 -33.09 -10.73
C LYS A 226 1.41 -32.70 -11.59
N ASP A 227 2.55 -33.37 -11.42
CA ASP A 227 3.83 -33.01 -12.06
C ASP A 227 3.73 -32.76 -13.58
N ASN A 228 2.89 -33.51 -14.28
CA ASN A 228 2.75 -33.39 -15.74
C ASN A 228 1.69 -32.37 -16.19
N TYR A 229 0.83 -31.90 -15.28
CA TYR A 229 -0.32 -31.04 -15.62
C TYR A 229 -0.25 -29.66 -14.95
N GLY A 230 0.49 -29.52 -13.86
CA GLY A 230 0.51 -28.32 -13.03
C GLY A 230 -0.56 -28.37 -11.94
N PHE A 231 -1.16 -27.22 -11.60
CA PHE A 231 -2.20 -27.14 -10.58
C PHE A 231 -3.58 -27.19 -11.19
N VAL A 232 -4.48 -27.96 -10.58
CA VAL A 232 -5.90 -27.96 -10.92
C VAL A 232 -6.69 -27.56 -9.68
N ALA A 233 -7.62 -26.63 -9.83
CA ALA A 233 -8.55 -26.24 -8.77
C ALA A 233 -9.39 -27.46 -8.36
N ASP A 234 -9.61 -27.62 -7.06
CA ASP A 234 -10.21 -28.84 -6.51
C ASP A 234 -11.62 -29.15 -7.10
N LEU A 235 -12.38 -28.11 -7.46
CA LEU A 235 -13.67 -28.26 -8.15
C LEU A 235 -13.57 -29.08 -9.46
N PHE A 236 -12.41 -29.03 -10.12
CA PHE A 236 -12.18 -29.70 -11.39
C PHE A 236 -11.22 -30.89 -11.30
N ALA A 237 -10.50 -31.07 -10.19
CA ALA A 237 -9.42 -32.05 -10.05
C ALA A 237 -9.85 -33.52 -10.30
N HIS A 238 -11.11 -33.84 -10.00
CA HIS A 238 -11.69 -35.19 -10.14
C HIS A 238 -12.48 -35.38 -11.44
N ARG A 239 -12.56 -34.35 -12.29
CA ARG A 239 -13.26 -34.47 -13.57
C ARG A 239 -12.42 -35.28 -14.55
N ARG A 240 -13.09 -36.14 -15.32
CA ARG A 240 -12.48 -36.84 -16.47
C ARG A 240 -12.43 -35.98 -17.73
N ALA A 241 -13.22 -34.91 -17.77
CA ALA A 241 -13.25 -33.96 -18.87
C ALA A 241 -12.26 -32.79 -18.62
N PRO A 242 -11.80 -32.10 -19.68
CA PRO A 242 -11.01 -30.89 -19.54
C PRO A 242 -11.68 -29.84 -18.65
N VAL A 243 -10.86 -28.95 -18.09
CA VAL A 243 -11.33 -27.78 -17.34
C VAL A 243 -12.25 -26.95 -18.23
N PRO A 244 -13.47 -26.59 -17.77
CA PRO A 244 -14.39 -25.79 -18.56
C PRO A 244 -13.84 -24.38 -18.76
N GLN A 245 -14.23 -23.73 -19.86
CA GLN A 245 -13.88 -22.33 -20.09
C GLN A 245 -14.31 -21.44 -18.92
N PRO A 246 -13.54 -20.38 -18.60
CA PRO A 246 -13.90 -19.44 -17.55
C PRO A 246 -15.31 -18.89 -17.75
N LEU A 247 -16.07 -18.82 -16.66
CA LEU A 247 -17.37 -18.15 -16.67
C LEU A 247 -17.18 -16.66 -17.04
N SER A 248 -18.15 -16.11 -17.77
CA SER A 248 -18.20 -14.68 -18.01
C SER A 248 -18.27 -13.94 -16.67
N ARG A 249 -17.59 -12.79 -16.55
CA ARG A 249 -17.66 -11.97 -15.33
C ARG A 249 -19.08 -11.50 -15.00
N ASN A 250 -19.95 -11.42 -16.00
CA ASN A 250 -21.37 -11.06 -15.82
C ASN A 250 -22.25 -12.27 -15.46
N ASP A 251 -21.68 -13.47 -15.42
CA ASP A 251 -22.38 -14.67 -14.97
C ASP A 251 -22.55 -14.59 -13.44
N PRO A 252 -23.77 -14.66 -12.90
CA PRO A 252 -24.00 -14.65 -11.45
C PRO A 252 -23.21 -15.74 -10.71
N MET A 253 -22.88 -16.85 -11.38
CA MET A 253 -22.09 -17.93 -10.79
C MET A 253 -20.62 -17.56 -10.60
N PHE A 254 -20.08 -16.67 -11.43
CA PHE A 254 -18.73 -16.17 -11.24
C PHE A 254 -18.60 -15.49 -9.86
N ASP A 255 -19.53 -14.59 -9.51
CA ASP A 255 -19.49 -13.86 -8.24
C ASP A 255 -19.62 -14.81 -7.04
N ILE A 256 -20.47 -15.83 -7.13
CA ILE A 256 -20.63 -16.82 -6.05
C ILE A 256 -19.35 -17.63 -5.87
N LEU A 257 -18.75 -18.13 -6.96
CA LEU A 257 -17.51 -18.91 -6.89
C LEU A 257 -16.33 -18.05 -6.44
N ALA A 258 -16.23 -16.82 -6.92
CA ALA A 258 -15.18 -15.87 -6.53
C ALA A 258 -15.32 -15.50 -5.05
N ASN A 259 -16.53 -15.21 -4.57
CA ASN A 259 -16.78 -14.93 -3.15
C ASN A 259 -16.47 -16.14 -2.27
N ALA A 260 -16.86 -17.36 -2.68
CA ALA A 260 -16.50 -18.58 -1.95
C ALA A 260 -14.98 -18.76 -1.86
N HIS A 261 -14.27 -18.51 -2.97
CA HIS A 261 -12.81 -18.55 -3.00
C HIS A 261 -12.15 -17.54 -2.07
N LEU A 262 -12.54 -16.26 -2.18
CA LEU A 262 -11.92 -15.15 -1.44
C LEU A 262 -12.29 -15.13 0.05
N SER A 263 -13.46 -15.66 0.42
CA SER A 263 -13.88 -15.82 1.81
C SER A 263 -13.29 -17.05 2.49
N PHE A 264 -12.59 -17.91 1.73
CA PHE A 264 -12.15 -19.23 2.17
C PHE A 264 -13.29 -20.13 2.69
N GLN A 265 -14.54 -19.85 2.31
CA GLN A 265 -15.72 -20.65 2.68
C GLN A 265 -16.04 -21.68 1.59
N GLY A 266 -16.81 -22.71 1.95
CA GLY A 266 -17.18 -23.82 1.06
C GLY A 266 -16.14 -24.94 0.97
N ASN A 267 -16.43 -26.01 0.23
CA ASN A 267 -15.59 -27.21 0.21
C ASN A 267 -14.66 -27.30 -1.00
N THR A 268 -14.92 -26.57 -2.08
CA THR A 268 -14.18 -26.71 -3.34
C THR A 268 -13.96 -25.33 -3.98
N SER A 269 -12.76 -25.06 -4.48
CA SER A 269 -12.43 -23.83 -5.20
C SER A 269 -12.48 -24.06 -6.73
N ALA A 270 -13.01 -23.10 -7.48
CA ALA A 270 -12.89 -23.03 -8.94
C ALA A 270 -11.60 -22.33 -9.42
N PHE A 271 -10.82 -21.78 -8.49
CA PHE A 271 -9.64 -20.97 -8.79
C PHE A 271 -8.37 -21.53 -8.13
N VAL A 272 -7.24 -21.30 -8.80
CA VAL A 272 -5.89 -21.50 -8.29
C VAL A 272 -5.33 -20.12 -7.88
N SER A 273 -5.15 -19.88 -6.57
CA SER A 273 -4.62 -18.62 -6.04
C SER A 273 -3.11 -18.52 -6.18
N VAL A 274 -2.61 -17.36 -6.57
CA VAL A 274 -1.17 -17.06 -6.57
C VAL A 274 -0.98 -15.62 -6.06
N ALA A 275 0.24 -15.20 -5.74
CA ALA A 275 0.51 -13.89 -5.17
C ALA A 275 1.78 -13.29 -5.76
N SER A 276 1.76 -11.99 -6.12
CA SER A 276 2.98 -11.29 -6.57
C SER A 276 3.93 -10.92 -5.43
N SER A 277 3.49 -11.05 -4.17
CA SER A 277 4.32 -10.72 -3.02
C SER A 277 4.96 -11.96 -2.44
N LEU A 278 6.29 -12.07 -2.60
CA LEU A 278 7.09 -13.11 -1.94
C LEU A 278 6.86 -13.10 -0.42
N LEU A 279 6.79 -11.91 0.18
CA LEU A 279 6.52 -11.73 1.61
C LEU A 279 5.17 -12.35 2.02
N GLN A 280 4.12 -12.15 1.22
CA GLN A 280 2.80 -12.72 1.48
C GLN A 280 2.84 -14.26 1.43
N VAL A 281 3.54 -14.81 0.45
CA VAL A 281 3.62 -16.27 0.27
C VAL A 281 4.41 -16.95 1.38
N LEU A 282 5.51 -16.34 1.85
CA LEU A 282 6.26 -16.84 3.02
C LEU A 282 5.43 -16.75 4.32
N ASN A 283 4.54 -15.77 4.47
CA ASN A 283 3.66 -15.69 5.63
C ASN A 283 2.51 -16.71 5.57
N TYR A 284 2.09 -17.12 4.38
CA TYR A 284 1.13 -18.20 4.22
C TYR A 284 1.77 -19.56 4.47
N SER A 285 3.01 -19.78 4.01
CA SER A 285 3.70 -21.06 4.21
C SER A 285 3.89 -21.41 5.67
N SER A 286 4.13 -20.43 6.56
CA SER A 286 4.30 -20.69 7.99
C SER A 286 3.04 -21.21 8.70
N LYS A 287 1.87 -21.13 8.07
CA LYS A 287 0.60 -21.66 8.60
C LYS A 287 0.28 -23.08 8.13
N MET A 288 1.08 -23.62 7.21
CA MET A 288 0.85 -24.89 6.54
C MET A 288 1.68 -26.00 7.18
N LYS A 289 1.21 -27.25 7.09
CA LYS A 289 1.90 -28.39 7.72
C LYS A 289 3.15 -28.80 6.94
N GLN A 290 3.06 -28.83 5.62
CA GLN A 290 4.13 -29.23 4.70
C GLN A 290 4.08 -28.35 3.43
N PRO A 291 4.36 -27.05 3.55
CA PRO A 291 4.24 -26.14 2.43
C PRO A 291 5.27 -26.43 1.35
N ARG A 292 4.78 -26.42 0.12
CA ARG A 292 5.55 -26.39 -1.13
C ARG A 292 5.37 -25.02 -1.78
N LEU A 293 6.39 -24.57 -2.49
CA LEU A 293 6.41 -23.27 -3.15
C LEU A 293 6.62 -23.42 -4.66
N ALA A 294 6.00 -22.53 -5.42
CA ALA A 294 6.13 -22.46 -6.87
C ALA A 294 6.19 -21.00 -7.34
N ALA A 295 6.98 -20.75 -8.37
CA ALA A 295 7.04 -19.48 -9.09
C ALA A 295 6.26 -19.59 -10.42
N THR A 296 5.42 -18.59 -10.73
CA THR A 296 4.47 -18.56 -11.86
C THR A 296 4.30 -17.12 -12.37
N ALA A 297 3.39 -16.81 -13.31
CA ALA A 297 3.22 -15.47 -13.91
C ALA A 297 1.78 -14.92 -13.86
N GLU A 298 0.83 -15.62 -13.23
CA GLU A 298 -0.60 -15.25 -13.21
C GLU A 298 -1.07 -14.79 -11.80
N PHE A 299 -2.36 -14.46 -11.57
CA PHE A 299 -2.84 -13.85 -10.31
C PHE A 299 -4.01 -14.57 -9.63
N ILE A 300 -5.10 -14.79 -10.37
CA ILE A 300 -6.22 -15.64 -9.97
C ILE A 300 -6.62 -16.40 -11.22
N ILE A 301 -6.41 -17.70 -11.19
CA ILE A 301 -6.45 -18.53 -12.40
C ILE A 301 -7.69 -19.39 -12.30
N TRP A 302 -8.57 -19.28 -13.30
CA TRP A 302 -9.72 -20.15 -13.40
C TRP A 302 -9.25 -21.55 -13.77
N GLY A 303 -9.64 -22.52 -12.95
CA GLY A 303 -9.57 -23.91 -13.34
C GLY A 303 -8.22 -24.57 -13.13
N ASP A 304 -7.22 -24.23 -13.93
CA ASP A 304 -5.89 -24.84 -13.86
C ASP A 304 -4.76 -23.87 -14.22
N LEU A 305 -3.61 -24.08 -13.58
CA LEU A 305 -2.34 -23.43 -13.90
C LEU A 305 -1.45 -24.49 -14.56
N PRO A 306 -1.22 -24.39 -15.89
CA PRO A 306 -0.51 -25.43 -16.62
C PRO A 306 0.96 -25.52 -16.19
N ASN A 307 1.54 -26.72 -16.28
CA ASN A 307 2.93 -26.95 -15.88
C ASN A 307 3.93 -26.04 -16.63
N SER A 308 3.65 -25.69 -17.88
CA SER A 308 4.48 -24.77 -18.68
C SER A 308 4.55 -23.34 -18.12
N ALA A 309 3.62 -22.97 -17.24
CA ALA A 309 3.59 -21.67 -16.56
C ALA A 309 4.21 -21.72 -15.14
N ILE A 310 4.79 -22.87 -14.76
CA ILE A 310 5.47 -23.07 -13.47
C ILE A 310 6.96 -23.13 -13.75
N LEU A 311 7.71 -22.15 -13.24
CA LEU A 311 9.16 -22.09 -13.44
C LEU A 311 9.89 -23.13 -12.59
N HIS A 312 9.44 -23.31 -11.34
CA HIS A 312 10.07 -24.20 -10.39
C HIS A 312 9.12 -24.57 -9.26
N THR A 313 9.31 -25.76 -8.70
CA THR A 313 8.63 -26.23 -7.49
C THR A 313 9.66 -26.77 -6.51
N PHE A 314 9.57 -26.40 -5.24
CA PHE A 314 10.48 -26.88 -4.19
C PHE A 314 9.78 -26.97 -2.83
N ASN A 315 10.35 -27.74 -1.91
CA ASN A 315 9.85 -27.81 -0.54
C ASN A 315 10.43 -26.66 0.29
N ILE A 316 9.63 -26.04 1.19
CA ILE A 316 10.14 -25.00 2.09
C ILE A 316 11.37 -25.46 2.90
N SER A 317 11.52 -26.77 3.14
CA SER A 317 12.66 -27.35 3.84
C SER A 317 14.00 -27.03 3.16
N GLU A 318 14.01 -26.88 1.83
CA GLU A 318 15.20 -26.51 1.07
C GLU A 318 15.62 -25.06 1.39
N LEU A 319 14.65 -24.14 1.51
CA LEU A 319 14.90 -22.77 1.94
C LEU A 319 15.37 -22.71 3.40
N ASN A 320 14.74 -23.51 4.28
CA ASN A 320 15.17 -23.64 5.67
C ASN A 320 16.60 -24.19 5.78
N HIS A 321 16.94 -25.16 4.93
CA HIS A 321 18.30 -25.70 4.85
C HIS A 321 19.30 -24.63 4.40
N LEU A 322 18.99 -23.85 3.37
CA LEU A 322 19.83 -22.72 2.93
C LEU A 322 20.07 -21.72 4.06
N ILE A 323 19.03 -21.38 4.82
CA ILE A 323 19.12 -20.46 5.95
C ILE A 323 19.98 -21.03 7.07
N SER A 324 19.85 -22.32 7.38
CA SER A 324 20.64 -22.99 8.41
C SER A 324 22.14 -23.05 8.08
N THR A 325 22.48 -23.09 6.78
CA THR A 325 23.87 -23.21 6.30
C THR A 325 24.48 -21.86 5.89
N SER A 326 23.67 -20.82 5.70
CA SER A 326 24.14 -19.51 5.23
C SER A 326 23.63 -18.37 6.13
N PRO A 327 24.46 -17.89 7.08
CA PRO A 327 24.10 -16.76 7.95
C PRO A 327 23.64 -15.49 7.21
N PRO A 328 24.22 -15.10 6.05
CA PRO A 328 23.69 -13.99 5.26
C PRO A 328 22.26 -14.21 4.75
N CYS A 329 21.90 -15.43 4.33
CA CYS A 329 20.54 -15.76 3.90
C CYS A 329 19.55 -15.73 5.06
N ALA A 330 19.96 -16.26 6.23
CA ALA A 330 19.19 -16.18 7.46
C ALA A 330 18.90 -14.74 7.86
N LYS A 331 19.95 -13.90 7.87
CA LYS A 331 19.87 -12.47 8.20
C LYS A 331 19.03 -11.69 7.19
N LEU A 332 19.06 -12.06 5.91
CA LEU A 332 18.26 -11.41 4.89
C LEU A 332 16.78 -11.77 5.08
N LEU A 333 16.44 -13.05 5.12
CA LEU A 333 15.04 -13.49 5.10
C LEU A 333 14.31 -13.27 6.43
N ASN A 334 14.99 -13.38 7.58
CA ASN A 334 14.39 -13.30 8.93
C ASN A 334 13.09 -14.13 9.03
N LEU A 335 13.16 -15.42 8.67
CA LEU A 335 11.97 -16.30 8.68
C LEU A 335 11.36 -16.48 10.07
N ASP A 336 12.09 -16.15 11.14
CA ASP A 336 11.60 -16.11 12.52
C ASP A 336 10.44 -15.12 12.72
N LEU A 337 10.31 -14.08 11.87
CA LEU A 337 9.21 -13.12 11.94
C LEU A 337 7.89 -13.65 11.35
N PHE A 338 7.94 -14.78 10.64
CA PHE A 338 6.80 -15.36 9.93
C PHE A 338 6.12 -16.40 10.82
N ASP A 339 5.48 -15.93 11.89
CA ASP A 339 4.80 -16.76 12.89
C ASP A 339 3.44 -17.33 12.44
N GLY A 340 2.96 -16.91 11.26
CA GLY A 340 1.64 -17.29 10.73
C GLY A 340 0.45 -16.61 11.42
N ALA A 341 0.67 -15.91 12.54
CA ALA A 341 -0.35 -15.13 13.24
C ALA A 341 -0.34 -13.66 12.80
N SER A 342 0.86 -13.13 12.55
CA SER A 342 1.13 -11.76 12.17
C SER A 342 0.62 -11.46 10.76
N ARG A 343 0.03 -10.27 10.61
CA ARG A 343 -0.36 -9.75 9.30
C ARG A 343 0.89 -9.40 8.51
N THR A 344 0.87 -9.61 7.19
CA THR A 344 1.99 -9.28 6.28
C THR A 344 2.50 -7.85 6.44
N ARG A 345 1.60 -6.90 6.72
CA ARG A 345 1.97 -5.49 7.01
C ARG A 345 2.81 -5.34 8.28
N ALA A 346 2.50 -6.08 9.34
CA ALA A 346 3.26 -6.05 10.58
C ALA A 346 4.65 -6.64 10.39
N ILE A 347 4.74 -7.77 9.67
CA ILE A 347 6.03 -8.39 9.30
C ILE A 347 6.88 -7.42 8.46
N SER A 348 6.29 -6.81 7.42
CA SER A 348 6.99 -5.80 6.60
C SER A 348 7.52 -4.62 7.44
N GLN A 349 6.74 -4.15 8.42
CA GLN A 349 7.20 -3.11 9.34
C GLN A 349 8.40 -3.58 10.18
N GLN A 350 8.34 -4.79 10.75
CA GLN A 350 9.43 -5.34 11.55
C GLN A 350 10.70 -5.54 10.69
N LEU A 351 10.56 -6.04 9.46
CA LEU A 351 11.67 -6.16 8.51
C LEU A 351 12.32 -4.81 8.21
N ARG A 352 11.50 -3.76 8.01
CA ARG A 352 12.01 -2.40 7.84
C ARG A 352 12.80 -1.91 9.05
N GLU A 353 12.35 -2.24 10.26
CA GLU A 353 13.03 -1.87 11.51
C GLU A 353 14.37 -2.59 11.69
N LYS A 354 14.58 -3.75 11.04
CA LYS A 354 15.90 -4.41 11.00
C LYS A 354 16.94 -3.61 10.21
N GLY A 355 16.52 -2.71 9.32
CA GLY A 355 17.40 -1.80 8.59
C GLY A 355 18.45 -2.52 7.72
N ILE A 356 18.04 -3.56 7.01
CA ILE A 356 18.94 -4.32 6.13
C ILE A 356 19.47 -3.39 5.04
N THR A 357 20.79 -3.33 4.89
CA THR A 357 21.45 -2.56 3.83
C THR A 357 21.92 -3.46 2.70
N MET A 358 21.94 -2.90 1.49
CA MET A 358 22.49 -3.54 0.31
C MET A 358 24.02 -3.60 0.44
N THR A 359 24.55 -4.82 0.50
CA THR A 359 25.98 -5.12 0.63
C THR A 359 26.34 -6.28 -0.28
N LYS A 360 27.64 -6.56 -0.43
CA LYS A 360 28.13 -7.75 -1.14
C LYS A 360 27.51 -9.05 -0.60
N ASP A 361 27.41 -9.19 0.72
CA ASP A 361 26.84 -10.41 1.33
C ASP A 361 25.33 -10.49 1.13
N THR A 362 24.64 -9.34 1.14
CA THR A 362 23.21 -9.25 0.79
C THR A 362 22.98 -9.70 -0.66
N ALA A 363 23.76 -9.18 -1.62
CA ALA A 363 23.66 -9.56 -3.03
C ALA A 363 23.94 -11.06 -3.25
N LYS A 364 24.96 -11.62 -2.59
CA LYS A 364 25.22 -13.08 -2.62
C LYS A 364 24.07 -13.88 -2.04
N ALA A 365 23.49 -13.45 -0.92
CA ALA A 365 22.35 -14.10 -0.31
C ALA A 365 21.15 -14.11 -1.26
N MET A 366 20.86 -12.97 -1.90
CA MET A 366 19.80 -12.86 -2.92
C MET A 366 20.01 -13.85 -4.07
N GLY A 367 21.26 -14.01 -4.57
CA GLY A 367 21.57 -14.96 -5.64
C GLY A 367 21.36 -16.42 -5.23
N LYS A 368 21.75 -16.80 -4.02
CA LYS A 368 21.50 -18.14 -3.48
C LYS A 368 20.01 -18.44 -3.30
N ILE A 369 19.25 -17.45 -2.81
CA ILE A 369 17.81 -17.59 -2.66
C ILE A 369 17.16 -17.69 -4.05
N ALA A 370 17.55 -16.85 -5.02
CA ALA A 370 17.07 -16.92 -6.40
C ALA A 370 17.24 -18.33 -7.01
N LYS A 371 18.39 -18.97 -6.76
CA LYS A 371 18.64 -20.36 -7.15
C LYS A 371 17.68 -21.36 -6.52
N VAL A 372 17.37 -21.23 -5.22
CA VAL A 372 16.34 -22.09 -4.57
C VAL A 372 14.96 -21.88 -5.18
N PHE A 373 14.67 -20.68 -5.70
CA PHE A 373 13.44 -20.40 -6.45
C PHE A 373 13.51 -20.84 -7.93
N GLY A 374 14.58 -21.53 -8.34
CA GLY A 374 14.77 -22.08 -9.69
C GLY A 374 15.06 -21.03 -10.76
N LEU A 375 15.53 -19.84 -10.37
CA LEU A 375 15.88 -18.77 -11.32
C LEU A 375 17.18 -19.04 -12.10
N ASP A 376 17.80 -20.21 -11.91
CA ASP A 376 18.86 -20.74 -12.76
C ASP A 376 18.34 -21.67 -13.86
N GLY A 377 17.03 -21.89 -13.98
CA GLY A 377 16.42 -22.81 -14.94
C GLY A 377 16.43 -22.35 -16.41
N PRO A 378 16.14 -23.27 -17.35
CA PRO A 378 16.19 -23.02 -18.80
C PRO A 378 15.10 -22.05 -19.30
N ASP A 379 13.95 -22.00 -18.64
CA ASP A 379 12.81 -21.16 -19.03
C ASP A 379 12.82 -19.77 -18.35
N VAL A 380 13.90 -19.46 -17.63
CA VAL A 380 14.03 -18.19 -16.90
C VAL A 380 14.40 -17.06 -17.85
N THR A 381 13.66 -15.96 -17.74
CA THR A 381 13.87 -14.74 -18.52
C THR A 381 14.50 -13.65 -17.67
N TYR A 382 15.01 -12.61 -18.33
CA TYR A 382 15.51 -11.39 -17.68
C TYR A 382 14.50 -10.81 -16.68
N LEU A 383 13.22 -10.74 -17.08
CA LEU A 383 12.15 -10.14 -16.30
C LEU A 383 11.83 -10.94 -15.03
N HIS A 384 11.99 -12.27 -15.06
CA HIS A 384 11.79 -13.09 -13.85
C HIS A 384 12.82 -12.73 -12.76
N ILE A 385 14.09 -12.51 -13.14
CA ILE A 385 15.14 -12.13 -12.19
C ILE A 385 14.93 -10.71 -11.67
N ASP A 386 14.63 -9.75 -12.57
CA ASP A 386 14.31 -8.36 -12.23
C ASP A 386 13.16 -8.28 -11.21
N GLU A 387 12.04 -8.96 -11.47
CA GLU A 387 10.89 -8.94 -10.57
C GLU A 387 11.11 -9.65 -9.24
N PHE A 388 11.90 -10.73 -9.24
CA PHE A 388 12.30 -11.40 -8.01
C PHE A 388 13.14 -10.48 -7.11
N VAL A 389 14.13 -9.80 -7.71
CA VAL A 389 14.98 -8.84 -7.01
C VAL A 389 14.15 -7.66 -6.53
N THR A 390 13.28 -7.10 -7.38
CA THR A 390 12.31 -6.05 -7.03
C THR A 390 11.49 -6.44 -5.81
N SER A 391 10.96 -7.67 -5.79
CA SER A 391 10.12 -8.20 -4.71
C SER A 391 10.87 -8.32 -3.39
N LEU A 392 12.15 -8.71 -3.42
CA LEU A 392 13.00 -8.77 -2.23
C LEU A 392 13.32 -7.36 -1.70
N ILE A 393 13.71 -6.44 -2.58
CA ILE A 393 14.07 -5.07 -2.21
C ILE A 393 12.88 -4.37 -1.54
N ASP A 394 11.72 -4.37 -2.19
CA ASP A 394 10.49 -3.75 -1.69
C ASP A 394 9.97 -4.47 -0.43
N GLY A 395 9.84 -5.80 -0.50
CA GLY A 395 9.28 -6.62 0.57
C GLY A 395 10.05 -6.53 1.90
N TRP A 396 11.39 -6.47 1.84
CA TRP A 396 12.28 -6.34 3.01
C TRP A 396 12.72 -4.88 3.27
N THR A 397 12.30 -3.93 2.43
CA THR A 397 12.71 -2.52 2.50
C THR A 397 14.25 -2.37 2.59
N ILE A 398 14.97 -3.01 1.66
CA ILE A 398 16.44 -3.02 1.66
C ILE A 398 16.98 -1.63 1.31
N GLN A 399 17.78 -1.06 2.21
CA GLN A 399 18.30 0.31 2.12
C GLN A 399 19.67 0.38 1.45
N GLY A 400 20.11 1.59 1.07
CA GLY A 400 21.47 1.80 0.54
C GLY A 400 21.69 1.21 -0.85
N CYS A 401 20.62 1.06 -1.63
CA CYS A 401 20.67 0.59 -3.01
C CYS A 401 21.44 1.60 -3.90
N PRO A 402 22.47 1.17 -4.65
CA PRO A 402 23.33 2.07 -5.44
C PRO A 402 22.69 2.48 -6.77
N VAL A 403 21.50 3.09 -6.74
CA VAL A 403 20.73 3.48 -7.94
C VAL A 403 21.50 4.45 -8.85
N ASN A 404 22.40 5.26 -8.30
CA ASN A 404 23.18 6.25 -9.05
C ASN A 404 24.68 5.90 -9.17
N ASP A 405 25.10 4.73 -8.69
CA ASP A 405 26.51 4.30 -8.72
C ASP A 405 26.65 2.99 -9.49
N ILE A 406 26.87 3.14 -10.81
CA ILE A 406 26.97 2.04 -11.76
C ILE A 406 28.10 1.07 -11.39
N HIS A 407 29.21 1.56 -10.83
CA HIS A 407 30.35 0.70 -10.47
C HIS A 407 30.01 -0.19 -9.28
N THR A 408 29.40 0.39 -8.24
CA THR A 408 28.94 -0.37 -7.08
C THR A 408 27.82 -1.33 -7.47
N ALA A 409 26.85 -0.88 -8.27
CA ALA A 409 25.75 -1.72 -8.77
C ALA A 409 26.27 -2.91 -9.58
N SER A 410 27.20 -2.68 -10.52
CA SER A 410 27.84 -3.74 -11.31
C SER A 410 28.62 -4.72 -10.44
N HIS A 411 29.36 -4.23 -9.45
CA HIS A 411 30.10 -5.10 -8.52
C HIS A 411 29.15 -5.97 -7.69
N LEU A 412 28.03 -5.44 -7.20
CA LEU A 412 27.00 -6.22 -6.50
C LEU A 412 26.32 -7.23 -7.43
N GLY A 413 25.97 -6.83 -8.65
CA GLY A 413 25.38 -7.71 -9.65
C GLY A 413 26.26 -8.90 -9.97
N MET A 414 27.58 -8.71 -10.06
CA MET A 414 28.54 -9.82 -10.23
C MET A 414 28.46 -10.82 -9.06
N HIS A 415 28.39 -10.34 -7.82
CA HIS A 415 28.26 -11.23 -6.64
C HIS A 415 26.93 -11.98 -6.61
N PHE A 416 25.83 -11.34 -7.04
CA PHE A 416 24.54 -11.99 -7.21
C PHE A 416 24.62 -13.10 -8.27
N ALA A 417 25.13 -12.77 -9.47
CA ALA A 417 25.19 -13.70 -10.60
C ALA A 417 26.09 -14.92 -10.31
N LEU A 418 27.25 -14.71 -9.69
CA LEU A 418 28.14 -15.81 -9.27
C LEU A 418 27.48 -16.71 -8.22
N ALA A 419 26.71 -16.15 -7.29
CA ALA A 419 26.06 -16.91 -6.23
C ALA A 419 24.82 -17.70 -6.71
N MET A 420 24.20 -17.26 -7.82
CA MET A 420 23.08 -17.98 -8.43
C MET A 420 23.54 -19.21 -9.24
N GLU A 421 24.84 -19.31 -9.56
CA GLU A 421 25.46 -20.48 -10.20
C GLU A 421 24.68 -20.97 -11.43
N CYS A 422 24.46 -20.07 -12.40
CA CYS A 422 23.50 -20.23 -13.49
C CYS A 422 23.93 -21.20 -14.61
N SER A 423 24.40 -22.39 -14.25
CA SER A 423 24.88 -23.39 -15.20
C SER A 423 23.80 -23.88 -16.16
N ARG A 424 22.51 -23.65 -15.85
CA ARG A 424 21.36 -24.10 -16.65
C ARG A 424 20.56 -22.96 -17.30
N SER A 425 20.88 -21.70 -16.99
CA SER A 425 20.12 -20.55 -17.48
C SER A 425 20.50 -20.23 -18.93
N PRO A 426 19.55 -19.82 -19.78
CA PRO A 426 19.87 -19.33 -21.12
C PRO A 426 20.52 -17.94 -21.09
N LEU A 427 20.44 -17.24 -19.95
CA LEU A 427 20.96 -15.89 -19.78
C LEU A 427 22.45 -15.94 -19.49
N ASN A 428 23.21 -15.08 -20.17
CA ASN A 428 24.61 -14.90 -19.84
C ASN A 428 24.77 -14.08 -18.54
N ILE A 429 25.98 -14.12 -17.96
CA ILE A 429 26.28 -13.45 -16.69
C ILE A 429 25.97 -11.94 -16.73
N GLN A 430 26.19 -11.27 -17.86
CA GLN A 430 25.92 -9.83 -18.00
C GLN A 430 24.42 -9.53 -17.99
N GLN A 431 23.60 -10.38 -18.60
CA GLN A 431 22.14 -10.25 -18.56
C GLN A 431 21.59 -10.46 -17.14
N ILE A 432 22.12 -11.43 -16.40
CA ILE A 432 21.75 -11.66 -15.00
C ILE A 432 22.13 -10.46 -14.12
N MET A 433 23.34 -9.91 -14.33
CA MET A 433 23.78 -8.69 -13.66
C MET A 433 22.86 -7.51 -13.97
N GLY A 434 22.50 -7.33 -15.25
CA GLY A 434 21.55 -6.29 -15.68
C GLY A 434 20.20 -6.42 -15.00
N ALA A 435 19.60 -7.62 -15.02
CA ALA A 435 18.30 -7.88 -14.40
C ALA A 435 18.32 -7.60 -12.89
N PHE A 436 19.43 -7.93 -12.22
CA PHE A 436 19.62 -7.59 -10.81
C PHE A 436 19.69 -6.07 -10.56
N ILE A 437 20.40 -5.32 -11.41
CA ILE A 437 20.51 -3.86 -11.28
C ILE A 437 19.14 -3.21 -11.49
N ASP A 438 18.43 -3.59 -12.55
CA ASP A 438 17.08 -3.08 -12.85
C ASP A 438 16.12 -3.39 -11.69
N GLY A 439 16.18 -4.60 -11.12
CA GLY A 439 15.36 -4.99 -9.98
C GLY A 439 15.66 -4.19 -8.71
N ILE A 440 16.91 -3.79 -8.50
CA ILE A 440 17.26 -2.86 -7.42
C ILE A 440 16.60 -1.50 -7.66
N GLU A 441 16.69 -0.97 -8.88
CA GLU A 441 16.11 0.33 -9.21
C GLU A 441 14.58 0.32 -9.09
N HIS A 442 13.91 -0.70 -9.62
CA HIS A 442 12.48 -0.92 -9.50
C HIS A 442 12.04 -1.04 -8.04
N GLY A 443 12.72 -1.87 -7.26
CA GLY A 443 12.43 -2.03 -5.83
C GLY A 443 12.63 -0.73 -5.04
N ALA A 444 13.72 0.00 -5.29
CA ALA A 444 13.97 1.29 -4.64
C ALA A 444 12.91 2.34 -5.01
N ARG A 445 12.46 2.36 -6.27
CA ARG A 445 11.33 3.21 -6.72
C ARG A 445 10.05 2.87 -5.98
N ASN A 446 9.72 1.58 -5.79
CA ASN A 446 8.55 1.16 -5.02
C ASN A 446 8.62 1.64 -3.57
N ILE A 447 9.77 1.44 -2.90
CA ILE A 447 9.98 1.91 -1.53
C ILE A 447 9.76 3.42 -1.44
N ASN A 448 10.35 4.20 -2.35
CA ASN A 448 10.23 5.66 -2.36
C ASN A 448 8.80 6.12 -2.61
N TYR A 449 8.11 5.50 -3.57
CA TYR A 449 6.72 5.78 -3.89
C TYR A 449 5.79 5.56 -2.68
N PHE A 450 5.94 4.43 -1.98
CA PHE A 450 5.13 4.13 -0.80
C PHE A 450 5.58 4.90 0.45
N ALA A 451 6.86 5.24 0.57
CA ALA A 451 7.37 6.09 1.63
C ALA A 451 6.85 7.52 1.53
N ALA A 452 6.78 8.09 0.31
CA ALA A 452 6.21 9.42 0.08
C ALA A 452 4.72 9.51 0.47
N ARG A 453 4.01 8.39 0.39
CA ARG A 453 2.59 8.28 0.78
C ARG A 453 2.35 7.97 2.26
N CYS A 454 3.39 7.59 3.00
CA CYS A 454 3.31 7.38 4.43
C CYS A 454 3.90 8.62 5.12
N PRO A 455 3.11 9.49 5.78
CA PRO A 455 3.66 10.66 6.43
C PRO A 455 4.67 10.19 7.48
N ARG A 456 5.90 10.73 7.37
CA ARG A 456 6.93 10.48 8.37
C ARG A 456 6.42 11.01 9.70
N PHE A 457 6.06 10.10 10.61
CA PHE A 457 5.97 10.46 12.01
C PHE A 457 7.38 10.82 12.46
N GLU A 458 7.69 12.12 12.46
CA GLU A 458 8.85 12.62 13.20
C GLU A 458 8.69 12.17 14.65
N ARG A 459 9.45 11.15 15.04
CA ARG A 459 9.66 10.82 16.44
C ARG A 459 10.36 12.03 17.05
N ARG A 460 9.57 12.93 17.66
CA ARG A 460 10.13 14.02 18.47
C ARG A 460 11.05 13.41 19.51
N ARG A 461 12.32 13.81 19.48
CA ARG A 461 13.25 13.64 20.59
C ARG A 461 12.56 14.16 21.85
N THR A 462 12.29 13.26 22.79
CA THR A 462 12.01 13.65 24.17
C THR A 462 13.30 14.22 24.72
N THR A 463 13.36 15.53 24.85
CA THR A 463 14.34 16.26 25.67
C THR A 463 14.18 15.91 27.13
#